data_AF-A0A536J746-F1
#
_entry.id   AF-A0A536J746-F1
#
_cell.length_a   1.000
_cell.length_b   1.000
_cell.length_c   1.000
_cell.angle_alpha   90.00
_cell.angle_beta   90.00
_cell.angle_gamma   90.00
#
_symmetry.space_group_name_H-M   'P 1'
#
loop_
_entity.id
_entity.type
_entity.pdbx_description
1 polymer ?
#
loop_
_entity_poly.entity_id
_entity_poly.type
_entity_poly.pdbx_seq_one_letter_code
_entity_poly.pdbx_strand_id
1 'polypeptide(L)' 'MRALAIGLAAAALLAGCGGGSSQPAGSTLVTMTEYKFEPSSLTVSHGKVVFWLVNSGGIAHDMVIRDSSNNRLAASELV' A
#
# COMPACT_ATOMS: atom_id res chain seq x y z
N MET A 1 26.78 -11.70 35.03
CA MET A 1 26.98 -12.16 33.64
C MET A 1 25.79 -12.91 33.02
N ARG A 2 24.82 -13.42 33.79
CA ARG A 2 23.65 -14.15 33.25
C ARG A 2 22.47 -13.27 32.80
N ALA A 3 22.40 -12.02 33.27
CA ALA A 3 21.34 -11.07 32.89
C ALA A 3 21.52 -10.47 31.49
N LEU A 4 22.73 -10.49 30.92
CA LEU A 4 23.01 -9.93 29.60
C LEU A 4 22.53 -10.84 28.45
N ALA A 5 22.44 -12.15 28.69
CA ALA A 5 22.06 -13.13 27.68
C ALA A 5 20.56 -13.14 27.36
N ILE A 6 19.71 -12.69 28.29
CA ILE A 6 18.26 -12.68 28.14
C ILE A 6 17.79 -11.43 27.36
N GLY A 7 18.52 -10.31 27.48
CA GLY A 7 18.19 -9.06 26.77
C GLY A 7 18.41 -9.14 25.26
N LEU A 8 19.43 -9.88 24.79
CA LEU A 8 19.74 -10.00 23.37
C LEU A 8 18.74 -10.88 22.59
N ALA A 9 18.11 -11.85 23.26
CA ALA A 9 17.12 -12.74 22.63
C ALA A 9 15.78 -12.03 22.38
N ALA A 10 15.42 -11.02 23.18
CA ALA A 10 14.17 -10.28 23.04
C ALA A 10 14.18 -9.28 21.87
N ALA A 11 15.36 -8.76 21.49
CA ALA A 11 15.50 -7.81 20.39
C ALA A 11 15.34 -8.47 19.00
N ALA A 12 15.64 -9.77 18.88
CA ALA A 12 15.52 -10.50 17.61
C ALA A 12 14.07 -10.92 17.28
N LEU A 13 13.19 -11.00 18.29
CA LEU A 13 11.79 -11.42 18.10
C LEU A 13 10.88 -10.30 17.57
N LEU A 14 11.33 -9.04 17.62
CA LEU A 14 10.56 -7.88 17.13
C LEU A 14 10.86 -7.54 15.65
N ALA A 15 11.88 -8.14 15.04
CA ALA A 15 12.21 -7.92 13.63
C ALA A 15 11.33 -8.74 12.66
N GLY A 16 10.46 -9.59 13.18
CA GLY A 16 9.69 -10.58 12.40
C GLY A 16 8.31 -10.16 11.91
N CYS A 17 7.82 -8.96 12.20
CA CYS A 17 6.48 -8.51 11.76
C CYS A 17 6.48 -7.65 10.49
N GLY A 18 7.63 -7.48 9.82
CA GLY A 18 7.74 -6.80 8.53
C GLY A 18 7.26 -7.66 7.35
N GLY A 19 6.07 -8.23 7.44
CA GLY A 19 5.41 -8.93 6.33
C GLY A 19 4.88 -7.92 5.32
N GLY A 20 5.78 -7.24 4.60
CA GLY A 20 5.37 -6.43 3.45
C GLY A 20 4.71 -7.34 2.43
N SER A 21 3.44 -7.10 2.12
CA SER A 21 2.81 -7.77 0.99
C SER A 21 3.62 -7.43 -0.27
N SER A 22 4.02 -8.45 -1.02
CA SER A 22 4.66 -8.24 -2.32
C SER A 22 3.60 -7.81 -3.33
N GLN A 23 3.99 -6.99 -4.30
CA GLN A 23 3.10 -6.59 -5.39
C GLN A 23 2.47 -7.81 -6.07
N PRO A 24 1.14 -7.88 -6.18
CA PRO A 24 0.50 -8.89 -7.03
C PRO A 24 1.00 -8.79 -8.48
N ALA A 25 1.28 -9.93 -9.10
CA ALA A 25 1.72 -9.96 -10.49
C ALA A 25 0.67 -9.33 -11.42
N GLY A 26 1.10 -8.44 -12.31
CA GLY A 26 0.23 -7.77 -13.28
C GLY A 26 -0.61 -6.62 -12.71
N SER A 27 -0.40 -6.22 -11.45
CA SER A 27 -1.02 -5.00 -10.91
C SER A 27 -0.18 -3.75 -11.18
N THR A 28 -0.83 -2.59 -11.17
CA THR A 28 -0.17 -1.28 -11.14
C THR A 28 -0.08 -0.79 -9.70
N LEU A 29 1.12 -0.52 -9.19
CA LEU A 29 1.33 0.04 -7.86
C LEU A 29 0.89 1.51 -7.83
N VAL A 30 0.12 1.87 -6.81
CA VAL A 30 -0.20 3.25 -6.47
C VAL A 30 0.06 3.44 -4.99
N THR A 31 1.07 4.24 -4.65
CA THR A 31 1.32 4.63 -3.26
C THR A 31 0.50 5.86 -2.93
N MET A 32 -0.22 5.81 -1.81
CA MET A 32 -1.03 6.89 -1.28
C MET A 32 -0.37 7.44 -0.01
N THR A 33 -0.20 8.75 0.05
CA THR A 33 0.08 9.48 1.29
C THR A 33 -0.92 10.63 1.40
N GLU A 34 -0.87 11.41 2.47
CA GLU A 34 -1.95 12.30 2.94
C GLU A 34 -2.66 13.08 1.83
N TYR A 35 -1.90 13.65 0.89
CA TYR A 35 -2.43 14.52 -0.16
C TYR A 35 -1.91 14.19 -1.56
N LYS A 36 -1.44 12.95 -1.79
CA LYS A 36 -0.93 12.56 -3.11
C LYS A 36 -1.04 11.08 -3.43
N PHE A 37 -1.10 10.81 -4.74
CA PHE A 37 -0.84 9.52 -5.35
C PHE A 37 0.56 9.54 -5.99
N GLU A 38 1.30 8.43 -5.85
CA GLU A 38 2.56 8.21 -6.54
C GLU A 38 2.49 6.88 -7.32
N PRO A 39 2.60 6.90 -8.65
CA PRO A 39 2.77 8.10 -9.50
C PRO A 39 1.51 8.97 -9.58
N SER A 40 1.68 10.26 -9.87
CA SER A 40 0.57 11.21 -10.05
C SER A 40 -0.14 11.06 -11.41
N SER A 41 0.46 10.32 -12.34
CA SER A 41 -0.10 9.94 -13.63
C SER A 41 0.09 8.45 -13.86
N LEU A 42 -0.97 7.76 -14.26
CA LEU A 42 -0.98 6.31 -14.46
C LEU A 42 -1.14 6.02 -15.95
N THR A 43 -0.24 5.17 -16.47
CA THR A 43 -0.40 4.55 -17.79
C THR A 43 -0.63 3.06 -17.58
N VAL A 44 -1.74 2.55 -18.11
CA VAL A 44 -2.15 1.15 -17.95
C VAL A 44 -2.57 0.59 -19.30
N SER A 45 -2.39 -0.71 -19.50
CA SER A 45 -2.92 -1.39 -20.68
C SER A 45 -4.45 -1.37 -20.69
N HIS A 46 -5.04 -1.31 -21.87
CA HIS A 46 -6.48 -1.40 -22.03
C HIS A 46 -7.02 -2.76 -21.55
N GLY A 47 -8.29 -2.80 -21.13
CA GLY A 47 -8.94 -4.01 -20.63
C GLY A 47 -9.04 -4.03 -19.10
N LYS A 48 -8.91 -5.21 -18.49
CA LYS A 48 -8.98 -5.34 -17.03
C LYS A 48 -7.69 -4.80 -16.41
N VAL A 49 -7.83 -3.78 -15.56
CA VAL A 49 -6.72 -3.18 -14.81
C VAL A 49 -6.86 -3.55 -13.33
N VAL A 50 -5.77 -4.00 -12.72
CA VAL A 50 -5.69 -4.25 -11.28
C VAL A 50 -4.75 -3.22 -10.67
N PHE A 51 -5.22 -2.47 -9.67
CA PHE A 51 -4.39 -1.55 -8.92
C PHE A 51 -4.00 -2.19 -7.58
N TRP A 52 -2.73 -2.09 -7.23
CA TRP A 52 -2.26 -2.41 -5.88
C TRP A 52 -2.07 -1.10 -5.13
N LEU A 53 -2.98 -0.83 -4.20
CA LEU A 53 -2.99 0.40 -3.43
C LEU A 53 -2.21 0.19 -2.14
N VAL A 54 -1.20 1.02 -1.91
CA VAL A 54 -0.40 1.00 -0.68
C VAL A 54 -0.61 2.33 0.04
N ASN A 55 -1.27 2.28 1.20
CA ASN A 55 -1.35 3.44 2.07
C ASN A 55 -0.07 3.52 2.92
N SER A 56 0.77 4.52 2.63
CA SER A 56 2.00 4.81 3.38
C SER A 56 1.87 6.06 4.25
N GLY A 57 0.66 6.61 4.39
CA GLY A 57 0.33 7.74 5.26
C GLY A 57 -0.20 7.31 6.62
N GLY A 58 -0.37 8.29 7.51
CA GLY A 58 -0.93 8.11 8.86
C GLY A 58 -2.45 8.13 8.93
N ILE A 59 -3.14 8.39 7.81
CA ILE A 59 -4.60 8.45 7.72
C ILE A 59 -5.12 7.52 6.63
N ALA A 60 -6.39 7.13 6.74
CA ALA A 60 -7.01 6.26 5.75
C ALA A 60 -7.21 6.97 4.41
N HIS A 61 -7.01 6.25 3.31
CA HIS A 61 -7.14 6.77 1.94
C HIS A 61 -7.90 5.80 1.06
N ASP A 62 -8.69 6.38 0.16
CA ASP A 62 -9.32 5.68 -0.96
C ASP A 62 -8.83 6.23 -2.30
N MET A 63 -8.85 5.38 -3.32
CA MET A 63 -8.68 5.78 -4.71
C MET A 63 -10.02 5.71 -5.44
N VAL A 64 -10.44 6.82 -6.04
CA VAL A 64 -11.66 6.91 -6.85
C VAL A 64 -11.29 7.15 -8.30
N ILE A 65 -11.83 6.33 -9.20
CA ILE A 65 -11.67 6.51 -10.65
C ILE A 65 -12.92 7.21 -11.19
N ARG A 66 -12.71 8.28 -11.95
CA ARG A 66 -13.77 9.06 -12.59
C ARG A 66 -13.51 9.23 -14.08
N ASP A 67 -14.59 9.36 -14.85
CA ASP A 67 -14.49 9.74 -16.25
C ASP A 67 -14.29 11.27 -16.42
N SER A 68 -14.12 11.72 -17.67
CA SER A 68 -13.97 13.14 -18.01
C SER A 68 -15.21 13.98 -17.70
N SER A 69 -16.36 13.36 -17.46
CA SER A 69 -17.61 14.00 -17.04
C SER A 69 -17.80 13.96 -15.52
N ASN A 70 -16.78 13.54 -14.77
CA ASN A 70 -16.75 13.44 -13.31
C ASN A 70 -17.65 12.34 -12.72
N ASN A 71 -18.17 11.41 -13.54
CA ASN A 71 -18.92 10.27 -13.06
C ASN A 71 -17.98 9.27 -12.37
N ARG A 72 -18.38 8.73 -11.21
CA ARG A 72 -17.61 7.71 -10.49
C ARG A 72 -17.73 6.35 -11.20
N LEU A 73 -16.60 5.81 -11.65
CA LEU A 73 -16.51 4.51 -12.31
C LEU A 73 -16.18 3.38 -11.34
N ALA A 74 -15.31 3.65 -10.37
CA ALA A 74 -14.90 2.70 -9.34
C ALA A 74 -14.38 3.45 -8.11
N ALA A 75 -14.36 2.79 -6.95
CA ALA A 75 -13.48 3.19 -5.86
C ALA A 75 -12.95 1.96 -5.13
N SER A 76 -11.82 2.14 -4.44
CA SER A 76 -11.48 1.27 -3.33
C SER A 76 -12.45 1.47 -2.17
N GLU A 77 -12.47 0.47 -1.30
CA GLU A 77 -13.04 0.58 0.04
C GLU A 77 -11.97 0.12 1.02
N LEU A 78 -11.92 0.75 2.19
CA LEU A 78 -11.10 0.29 3.29
C LEU A 78 -11.58 -1.11 3.71
N VAL A 79 -10.67 -2.08 3.64
CA VAL A 79 -10.84 -3.43 4.21
C VAL A 79 -10.23 -3.52 5.58
#